data_AF-A0A7Y5IH90-F1
#
_entry.id   AF-A0A7Y5IH90-F1
#
_cell.length_a   1.000
_cell.length_b   1.000
_cell.length_c   1.000
_cell.angle_alpha   90.00
_cell.angle_beta   90.00
_cell.angle_gamma   90.00
#
_symmetry.space_group_name_H-M   'P 1'
#
loop_
_entity.id
_entity.type
_entity.pdbx_description
1 polymer ?
#
loop_
_entity_poly.entity_id
_entity_poly.type
_entity_poly.pdbx_seq_one_letter_code
_entity_poly.pdbx_strand_id
1 'polypeptide(L)'
;ALFYAAFSYNVLGKMDTAKTYYKRLLALRPNNMQSHQSLIGIYSQQDSAELGRYHAETLIGLADSALKAEPAKAAQHTAMIMSGYRSLALFEWRAKNVLGAIEQLEKAAAYEKDKKDENLHLFMAQMYAVRSGDKDLLNDEAKKIRARACQEYALVLKINPKNAAAKKESAQMNCGQ
;
A
#
# COMPACT_ATOMS: atom_id res chain seq x y z
N ALA A 1 17.87 -4.04 21.58
CA ALA A 1 19.14 -4.15 20.82
C ALA A 1 18.94 -4.65 19.39
N LEU A 2 18.40 -5.86 19.17
CA LEU A 2 18.29 -6.46 17.82
C LEU A 2 17.50 -5.63 16.81
N PHE A 3 16.36 -5.05 17.19
CA PHE A 3 15.56 -4.20 16.29
C PHE A 3 16.33 -2.96 15.81
N TYR A 4 16.95 -2.21 16.73
CA TYR A 4 17.69 -0.99 16.38
C TYR A 4 18.93 -1.29 15.54
N ALA A 5 19.60 -2.43 15.77
CA ALA A 5 20.68 -2.89 14.90
C ALA A 5 20.14 -3.18 13.48
N ALA A 6 19.05 -3.94 13.37
CA ALA A 6 18.41 -4.24 12.08
C ALA A 6 18.02 -2.95 11.34
N PHE A 7 17.38 -2.02 12.05
CA PHE A 7 16.98 -0.72 11.51
C PHE A 7 18.18 0.09 11.02
N SER A 8 19.26 0.16 11.81
CA SER A 8 20.47 0.88 11.42
C SER A 8 21.10 0.29 10.15
N TYR A 9 21.19 -1.03 10.05
CA TYR A 9 21.65 -1.69 8.83
C TYR A 9 20.75 -1.41 7.63
N ASN A 10 19.43 -1.35 7.82
CA ASN A 10 18.48 -1.04 6.77
C ASN A 10 18.68 0.39 6.24
N VAL A 11 18.80 1.37 7.15
CA VAL A 11 19.08 2.77 6.80
C VAL A 11 20.41 2.93 6.06
N LEU A 12 21.42 2.12 6.40
CA LEU A 12 22.70 2.09 5.70
C LEU A 12 22.68 1.32 4.36
N GLY A 13 21.51 0.87 3.89
CA GLY A 13 21.36 0.10 2.64
C GLY A 13 21.89 -1.34 2.74
N LYS A 14 22.32 -1.79 3.92
CA LYS A 14 22.81 -3.16 4.17
C LYS A 14 21.63 -4.11 4.41
N MET A 15 20.77 -4.23 3.40
CA MET A 15 19.46 -4.90 3.49
C MET A 15 19.55 -6.37 3.89
N ASP A 16 20.55 -7.12 3.40
CA ASP A 16 20.70 -8.53 3.77
C ASP A 16 21.08 -8.71 5.24
N THR A 17 21.95 -7.84 5.76
CA THR A 17 22.28 -7.82 7.19
C THR A 17 21.06 -7.45 8.03
N ALA A 18 20.34 -6.40 7.64
CA ALA A 18 19.11 -5.98 8.30
C ALA A 18 18.07 -7.11 8.35
N LYS A 19 17.84 -7.77 7.20
CA LYS A 19 16.95 -8.93 7.05
C LYS A 19 17.32 -10.06 8.01
N THR A 20 18.60 -10.40 8.15
CA THR A 20 19.07 -11.41 9.12
C THR A 20 18.69 -11.05 10.56
N TYR A 21 18.88 -9.78 10.96
CA TYR A 21 18.52 -9.35 12.31
C TYR A 21 17.00 -9.30 12.53
N TYR A 22 16.21 -8.85 11.56
CA TYR A 22 14.75 -8.89 11.65
C TYR A 22 14.22 -10.33 11.73
N LYS A 23 14.76 -11.26 10.92
CA LYS A 23 14.42 -12.69 11.00
C LYS A 23 14.76 -13.28 12.37
N ARG A 24 15.93 -12.95 12.93
CA ARG A 24 16.29 -13.36 14.30
C ARG A 24 15.35 -12.80 15.34
N LEU A 25 14.88 -11.55 15.18
CA LEU A 25 13.89 -10.98 16.09
C LEU A 25 12.55 -11.73 16.00
N LEU A 26 12.10 -12.07 14.78
CA LEU A 26 10.87 -12.83 14.57
C LEU A 26 10.96 -14.27 15.11
N ALA A 27 12.14 -14.91 15.06
CA ALA A 27 12.35 -16.22 15.70
C ALA A 27 12.14 -16.17 17.22
N LEU A 28 12.42 -15.03 17.86
CA LEU A 28 12.23 -14.83 19.30
C LEU A 28 10.85 -14.25 19.65
N ARG A 29 10.29 -13.45 18.74
CA ARG A 29 9.02 -12.72 18.91
C ARG A 29 8.28 -12.72 17.57
N PRO A 30 7.54 -13.80 17.26
CA PRO A 30 6.87 -13.94 15.96
C PRO A 30 5.88 -12.82 15.66
N ASN A 31 5.24 -12.26 16.70
CA ASN A 31 4.22 -11.23 16.55
C ASN A 31 4.78 -9.79 16.50
N ASN A 32 6.09 -9.61 16.25
CA ASN A 32 6.69 -8.28 16.20
C ASN A 32 6.30 -7.54 14.91
N MET A 33 5.23 -6.74 14.96
CA MET A 33 4.70 -5.98 13.83
C MET A 33 5.74 -5.10 13.13
N GLN A 34 6.61 -4.41 13.86
CA GLN A 34 7.63 -3.55 13.24
C GLN A 34 8.64 -4.34 12.39
N SER A 35 8.98 -5.57 12.78
CA SER A 35 9.86 -6.43 11.98
C SER A 35 9.17 -6.95 10.73
N HIS A 36 7.89 -7.36 10.83
CA HIS A 36 7.09 -7.67 9.65
C HIS A 36 7.05 -6.49 8.69
N GLN A 37 6.71 -5.29 9.18
CA GLN A 37 6.67 -4.07 8.36
C GLN A 37 8.02 -3.75 7.70
N SER A 38 9.12 -3.89 8.44
CA SER A 38 10.46 -3.63 7.90
C SER A 38 10.84 -4.65 6.80
N LEU A 39 10.46 -5.92 6.99
CA LEU A 39 10.72 -6.97 6.00
C LEU A 39 9.89 -6.79 4.72
N ILE A 40 8.66 -6.29 4.81
CA ILE A 40 7.86 -5.92 3.61
C ILE A 40 8.65 -4.95 2.73
N GLY A 41 9.19 -3.87 3.33
CA GLY A 41 9.96 -2.86 2.60
C GLY A 41 11.24 -3.42 1.97
N ILE A 42 11.93 -4.34 2.66
CA ILE A 42 13.12 -5.02 2.11
C ILE A 42 12.73 -5.93 0.95
N TYR A 43 11.73 -6.79 1.10
CA TYR A 43 11.31 -7.72 0.05
C TYR A 43 10.69 -7.02 -1.17
N SER A 44 10.04 -5.87 -0.96
CA SER A 44 9.61 -5.00 -2.05
C SER A 44 10.79 -4.44 -2.86
N GLN A 45 11.93 -4.17 -2.26
CA GLN A 45 13.11 -3.69 -2.98
C GLN A 45 13.89 -4.84 -3.66
N GLN A 46 13.86 -6.04 -3.09
CA GLN A 46 14.52 -7.24 -3.61
C GLN A 46 13.64 -8.07 -4.59
N ASP A 47 12.49 -7.52 -5.01
CA ASP A 47 11.49 -8.18 -5.85
C ASP A 47 11.06 -9.58 -5.41
N SER A 48 11.12 -9.83 -4.10
CA SER A 48 10.77 -11.11 -3.48
C SER A 48 9.29 -11.10 -3.07
N ALA A 49 8.40 -11.07 -4.06
CA ALA A 49 6.97 -10.78 -3.86
C ALA A 49 6.27 -11.75 -2.89
N GLU A 50 6.56 -13.05 -2.94
CA GLU A 50 5.92 -14.04 -2.05
C GLU A 50 6.22 -13.77 -0.57
N LEU A 51 7.50 -13.55 -0.25
CA LEU A 51 7.91 -13.23 1.12
C LEU A 51 7.35 -11.87 1.56
N GLY A 52 7.32 -10.89 0.65
CA GLY A 52 6.69 -9.60 0.89
C GLY A 52 5.20 -9.71 1.24
N ARG A 53 4.44 -10.50 0.47
CA ARG A 53 3.02 -10.78 0.72
C ARG A 53 2.81 -11.45 2.08
N TYR A 54 3.58 -12.51 2.38
CA TYR A 54 3.52 -13.19 3.67
C TYR A 54 3.64 -12.23 4.86
N HIS A 55 4.64 -11.33 4.82
CA HIS A 55 4.82 -10.37 5.92
C HIS A 55 3.73 -9.29 5.96
N ALA A 56 3.17 -8.89 4.81
CA ALA A 56 2.07 -7.94 4.74
C ALA A 56 0.77 -8.52 5.31
N GLU A 57 0.41 -9.75 4.93
CA GLU A 57 -0.74 -10.48 5.45
C GLU A 57 -0.63 -10.69 6.97
N THR A 58 0.55 -11.10 7.43
CA THR A 58 0.81 -11.27 8.86
C THR A 58 0.69 -9.95 9.63
N LEU A 59 1.22 -8.85 9.07
CA LEU A 59 1.10 -7.51 9.68
C LEU A 59 -0.36 -7.09 9.82
N ILE A 60 -1.17 -7.27 8.76
CA ILE A 60 -2.60 -6.95 8.76
C ILE A 60 -3.31 -7.76 9.85
N GLY A 61 -3.11 -9.08 9.90
CA GLY A 61 -3.76 -9.93 10.90
C GLY A 61 -3.41 -9.57 12.33
N LEU A 62 -2.12 -9.31 12.61
CA LEU A 62 -1.66 -8.88 13.93
C LEU A 62 -2.23 -7.51 14.32
N ALA A 63 -2.22 -6.55 13.40
CA ALA A 63 -2.72 -5.21 13.65
C ALA A 63 -4.25 -5.19 13.82
N ASP A 64 -5.00 -5.97 13.04
CA ASP A 64 -6.46 -6.11 13.18
C ASP A 64 -6.84 -6.77 14.51
N SER A 65 -6.12 -7.82 14.92
CA SER A 65 -6.29 -8.42 16.24
C SER A 65 -5.98 -7.43 17.37
N ALA A 66 -4.91 -6.65 17.24
CA ALA A 66 -4.53 -5.66 18.24
C ALA A 66 -5.52 -4.48 18.30
N LEU A 67 -6.06 -4.04 17.16
CA LEU A 67 -7.10 -3.02 17.08
C LEU A 67 -8.36 -3.41 17.87
N LYS A 68 -8.78 -4.68 17.76
CA LYS A 68 -9.93 -5.22 18.50
C LYS A 68 -9.69 -5.26 20.00
N ALA A 69 -8.47 -5.60 20.42
CA ALA A 69 -8.09 -5.71 21.83
C ALA A 69 -7.85 -4.35 22.49
N GLU A 70 -7.25 -3.40 21.77
CA GLU A 70 -6.86 -2.09 22.29
C GLU A 70 -7.39 -0.94 21.39
N PRO A 71 -8.70 -0.62 21.43
CA PRO A 71 -9.28 0.46 20.62
C PRO A 71 -8.64 1.84 20.86
N ALA A 72 -8.03 2.05 22.03
CA ALA A 72 -7.31 3.28 22.36
C ALA A 72 -6.10 3.54 21.44
N LYS A 73 -5.53 2.51 20.81
CA LYS A 73 -4.43 2.62 19.83
C LYS A 73 -4.90 2.52 18.38
N ALA A 74 -6.19 2.78 18.14
CA ALA A 74 -6.79 2.58 16.82
C ALA A 74 -6.01 3.25 15.69
N ALA A 75 -5.58 4.51 15.87
CA ALA A 75 -4.83 5.22 14.84
C ALA A 75 -3.54 4.48 14.41
N GLN A 76 -2.78 3.93 15.36
CA GLN A 76 -1.55 3.20 15.08
C GLN A 76 -1.82 1.90 14.32
N HIS A 77 -2.79 1.10 14.79
CA HIS A 77 -3.10 -0.19 14.17
C HIS A 77 -3.75 -0.02 12.80
N THR A 78 -4.66 0.95 12.64
CA THR A 78 -5.21 1.35 11.34
C THR A 78 -4.11 1.73 10.35
N ALA A 79 -3.11 2.52 10.76
CA ALA A 79 -1.99 2.88 9.90
C ALA A 79 -1.16 1.65 9.46
N MET A 80 -0.95 0.67 10.35
CA MET A 80 -0.28 -0.59 10.01
C MET A 80 -1.10 -1.44 9.03
N ILE A 81 -2.41 -1.54 9.24
CA ILE A 81 -3.33 -2.26 8.34
C ILE A 81 -3.31 -1.63 6.94
N MET A 82 -3.48 -0.31 6.87
CA MET A 82 -3.39 0.44 5.61
C MET A 82 -2.04 0.26 4.92
N SER A 83 -0.93 0.29 5.66
CA SER A 83 0.41 0.04 5.10
C SER A 83 0.56 -1.38 4.55
N GLY A 84 -0.01 -2.38 5.23
CA GLY A 84 -0.01 -3.77 4.76
C GLY A 84 -0.77 -3.92 3.44
N TYR A 85 -2.00 -3.40 3.38
CA TYR A 85 -2.82 -3.46 2.17
C TYR A 85 -2.21 -2.71 0.98
N ARG A 86 -1.64 -1.52 1.19
CA ARG A 86 -0.89 -0.81 0.13
C ARG A 86 0.30 -1.60 -0.40
N SER A 87 0.96 -2.35 0.47
CA SER A 87 2.09 -3.20 0.06
C SER A 87 1.60 -4.39 -0.75
N LEU A 88 0.49 -5.03 -0.35
CA LEU A 88 -0.15 -6.08 -1.16
C LEU A 88 -0.56 -5.55 -2.53
N ALA A 89 -1.16 -4.35 -2.60
CA ALA A 89 -1.49 -3.71 -3.87
C ALA A 89 -0.27 -3.52 -4.78
N LEU A 90 0.88 -3.13 -4.23
CA LEU A 90 2.12 -3.00 -4.98
C LEU A 90 2.61 -4.37 -5.51
N PHE A 91 2.52 -5.44 -4.72
CA PHE A 91 2.89 -6.77 -5.16
C PHE A 91 1.94 -7.33 -6.23
N GLU A 92 0.65 -7.05 -6.15
CA GLU A 92 -0.33 -7.40 -7.19
C GLU A 92 -0.06 -6.62 -8.48
N TRP A 93 0.19 -5.31 -8.37
CA TRP A 93 0.54 -4.47 -9.51
C TRP A 93 1.77 -4.98 -10.26
N ARG A 94 2.84 -5.33 -9.54
CA ARG A 94 4.05 -5.91 -10.14
C ARG A 94 3.82 -7.27 -10.79
N ALA A 95 2.89 -8.06 -10.24
CA ALA A 95 2.43 -9.30 -10.85
C ALA A 95 1.47 -9.07 -12.04
N LYS A 96 1.24 -7.81 -12.44
CA LYS A 96 0.28 -7.39 -13.48
C LYS A 96 -1.18 -7.75 -13.15
N ASN A 97 -1.47 -8.04 -11.88
CA ASN A 97 -2.82 -8.28 -11.39
C ASN A 97 -3.46 -6.95 -10.96
N VAL A 98 -3.96 -6.18 -11.94
CA VAL A 98 -4.55 -4.86 -11.69
C VAL A 98 -5.81 -4.94 -10.82
N LEU A 99 -6.65 -5.96 -11.01
CA LEU A 99 -7.85 -6.16 -10.21
C LEU A 99 -7.50 -6.46 -8.75
N GLY A 100 -6.53 -7.35 -8.51
CA GLY A 100 -6.01 -7.61 -7.18
C GLY A 100 -5.44 -6.35 -6.54
N ALA A 101 -4.70 -5.53 -7.29
CA ALA A 101 -4.17 -4.26 -6.77
C ALA A 101 -5.28 -3.30 -6.32
N ILE A 102 -6.34 -3.14 -7.12
CA ILE A 102 -7.52 -2.33 -6.79
C ILE A 102 -8.17 -2.85 -5.51
N GLU A 103 -8.41 -4.17 -5.42
CA GLU A 103 -9.07 -4.78 -4.25
C GLU A 103 -8.32 -4.47 -2.95
N GLN A 104 -6.98 -4.58 -2.96
CA GLN A 104 -6.18 -4.27 -1.77
C GLN A 104 -6.18 -2.78 -1.44
N LEU A 105 -6.21 -1.88 -2.44
CA LEU A 105 -6.31 -0.44 -2.20
C LEU A 105 -7.69 -0.04 -1.64
N GLU A 106 -8.78 -0.64 -2.13
CA GLU A 106 -10.12 -0.44 -1.56
C GLU A 106 -10.17 -0.92 -0.10
N LYS A 107 -9.54 -2.06 0.22
CA LYS A 107 -9.35 -2.52 1.60
C LYS A 107 -8.55 -1.53 2.44
N ALA A 108 -7.50 -0.92 1.91
CA ALA A 108 -6.77 0.14 2.62
C ALA A 108 -7.64 1.38 2.87
N ALA A 109 -8.37 1.84 1.85
CA ALA A 109 -9.24 3.02 1.93
C ALA A 109 -10.40 2.85 2.92
N ALA A 110 -10.87 1.63 3.16
CA ALA A 110 -11.89 1.34 4.18
C ALA A 110 -11.44 1.71 5.61
N TYR A 111 -10.13 1.75 5.87
CA TYR A 111 -9.55 2.15 7.15
C TYR A 111 -9.22 3.65 7.21
N GLU A 112 -9.35 4.36 6.09
CA GLU A 112 -9.02 5.78 5.99
C GLU A 112 -10.25 6.67 6.26
N LYS A 113 -10.31 7.25 7.46
CA LYS A 113 -11.44 8.11 7.83
C LYS A 113 -11.41 9.49 7.16
N ASP A 114 -10.23 10.08 7.07
CA ASP A 114 -10.08 11.49 6.69
C ASP A 114 -9.85 11.74 5.20
N LYS A 115 -9.55 10.69 4.42
CA LYS A 115 -9.21 10.78 2.99
C LYS A 115 -8.09 11.80 2.71
N LYS A 116 -6.97 11.66 3.41
CA LYS A 116 -5.81 12.57 3.40
C LYS A 116 -4.50 11.89 3.00
N ASP A 117 -4.49 10.57 2.82
CA ASP A 117 -3.34 9.83 2.35
C ASP A 117 -3.18 10.01 0.84
N GLU A 118 -2.41 11.04 0.48
CA GLU A 118 -2.10 11.41 -0.90
C GLU A 118 -1.62 10.21 -1.73
N ASN A 119 -0.76 9.37 -1.15
CA ASN A 119 -0.14 8.24 -1.86
C ASN A 119 -1.15 7.11 -2.11
N LEU A 120 -2.04 6.85 -1.15
CA LEU A 120 -3.12 5.87 -1.33
C LEU A 120 -4.03 6.28 -2.50
N HIS A 121 -4.53 7.52 -2.47
CA HIS A 121 -5.44 8.02 -3.50
C HIS A 121 -4.76 8.13 -4.87
N LEU A 122 -3.48 8.53 -4.92
CA LEU A 122 -2.73 8.54 -6.19
C LEU A 122 -2.60 7.12 -6.76
N PHE A 123 -2.28 6.14 -5.93
CA PHE A 123 -2.15 4.77 -6.41
C PHE A 123 -3.50 4.20 -6.86
N MET A 124 -4.59 4.50 -6.15
CA MET A 124 -5.95 4.14 -6.58
C MET A 124 -6.30 4.77 -7.93
N ALA A 125 -6.03 6.07 -8.10
CA ALA A 125 -6.28 6.77 -9.36
C ALA A 125 -5.56 6.09 -10.54
N GLN A 126 -4.29 5.74 -10.34
CA GLN A 126 -3.47 5.05 -11.34
C GLN A 126 -3.99 3.64 -11.66
N MET A 127 -4.39 2.86 -10.64
CA MET A 127 -4.94 1.52 -10.88
C MET A 127 -6.27 1.56 -11.61
N TYR A 128 -7.17 2.48 -11.24
CA TYR A 128 -8.41 2.68 -11.97
C TYR A 128 -8.17 3.19 -13.40
N ALA A 129 -7.20 4.09 -13.59
CA ALA A 129 -6.84 4.57 -14.93
C ALA A 129 -6.40 3.43 -15.84
N VAL A 130 -5.50 2.57 -15.37
CA VAL A 130 -5.03 1.39 -16.10
C VAL A 130 -6.20 0.45 -16.41
N ARG A 131 -7.02 0.11 -15.41
CA ARG A 131 -8.17 -0.78 -15.62
C ARG A 131 -9.18 -0.20 -16.60
N SER A 132 -9.40 1.13 -16.59
CA SER A 132 -10.34 1.77 -17.52
C SER A 132 -9.91 1.70 -18.99
N GLY A 133 -8.62 1.50 -19.25
CA GLY A 133 -8.05 1.32 -20.58
C GLY A 133 -8.03 -0.13 -21.07
N ASP A 134 -8.54 -1.06 -20.26
CA ASP A 134 -8.64 -2.46 -20.64
C ASP A 134 -9.62 -2.65 -21.80
N LYS A 135 -9.17 -3.32 -22.86
CA LYS A 135 -9.95 -3.51 -24.10
C LYS A 135 -11.08 -4.51 -23.94
N ASP A 136 -11.00 -5.36 -22.92
CA ASP A 136 -12.01 -6.38 -22.64
C ASP A 136 -13.23 -5.81 -21.89
N LEU A 137 -13.16 -4.54 -21.47
CA LEU A 137 -14.26 -3.87 -20.80
C LEU A 137 -15.34 -3.39 -21.78
N LEU A 138 -16.59 -3.54 -21.36
CA LEU A 138 -17.70 -2.85 -22.00
C LEU A 138 -17.53 -1.34 -21.83
N ASN A 139 -17.91 -0.57 -22.85
CA ASN A 139 -17.74 0.89 -22.89
C ASN A 139 -18.30 1.59 -21.63
N ASP A 140 -19.45 1.15 -21.12
CA ASP A 140 -20.07 1.76 -19.93
C ASP A 140 -19.36 1.39 -18.62
N GLU A 141 -18.75 0.20 -18.55
CA GLU A 141 -17.93 -0.19 -17.41
C GLU A 141 -16.62 0.59 -17.40
N ALA A 142 -15.94 0.66 -18.55
CA ALA A 142 -14.73 1.46 -18.73
C ALA A 142 -14.95 2.94 -18.33
N LYS A 143 -16.09 3.54 -18.74
CA LYS A 143 -16.47 4.90 -18.33
C LYS A 143 -16.64 5.05 -16.82
N LYS A 144 -17.31 4.10 -16.15
CA LYS A 144 -17.49 4.13 -14.69
C LYS A 144 -16.16 4.04 -13.95
N ILE A 145 -15.26 3.17 -14.40
CA ILE A 145 -13.92 3.01 -13.80
C ILE A 145 -13.07 4.26 -14.06
N ARG A 146 -13.12 4.84 -15.26
CA ARG A 146 -12.47 6.11 -15.58
C ARG A 146 -12.97 7.24 -14.66
N ALA A 147 -14.27 7.31 -14.40
CA ALA A 147 -14.85 8.30 -13.49
C ALA A 147 -14.29 8.14 -12.06
N ARG A 148 -14.11 6.90 -11.57
CA ARG A 148 -13.44 6.65 -10.29
C ARG A 148 -11.99 7.14 -10.29
N ALA A 149 -11.22 6.86 -11.35
CA ALA A 149 -9.86 7.36 -11.48
C ALA A 149 -9.81 8.90 -11.37
N CYS A 150 -10.71 9.60 -12.06
CA CYS A 150 -10.81 11.05 -12.01
C CYS A 150 -11.19 11.58 -10.62
N GLN A 151 -12.09 10.91 -9.90
CA GLN A 151 -12.43 11.26 -8.52
C GLN A 151 -11.22 11.15 -7.58
N GLU A 152 -10.44 10.08 -7.71
CA GLU A 152 -9.23 9.87 -6.93
C GLU A 152 -8.15 10.92 -7.26
N TYR A 153 -7.91 11.24 -8.54
CA TYR A 153 -6.99 12.34 -8.91
C TYR A 153 -7.45 13.69 -8.36
N ALA A 154 -8.75 13.99 -8.41
CA ALA A 154 -9.28 15.23 -7.85
C ALA A 154 -9.04 15.32 -6.34
N LEU A 155 -9.14 14.19 -5.64
CA LEU A 155 -8.83 14.09 -4.21
C LEU A 155 -7.34 14.30 -3.93
N VAL A 156 -6.44 13.69 -4.73
CA VAL A 156 -4.99 13.95 -4.64
C VAL A 156 -4.69 15.44 -4.82
N LEU A 157 -5.30 16.09 -5.80
CA LEU A 157 -5.09 17.53 -6.06
C LEU A 157 -5.71 18.43 -4.99
N LYS A 158 -6.74 17.96 -4.28
CA LYS A 158 -7.29 18.64 -3.10
C LYS A 158 -6.32 18.56 -1.91
N ILE A 159 -5.70 17.40 -1.70
CA ILE A 159 -4.70 17.18 -0.64
C ILE A 159 -3.41 17.95 -0.95
N ASN A 160 -2.91 17.80 -2.18
CA ASN A 160 -1.69 18.44 -2.67
C ASN A 160 -1.91 19.02 -4.08
N PRO A 161 -2.26 20.32 -4.18
CA PRO A 161 -2.45 20.99 -5.46
C PRO A 161 -1.20 21.09 -6.33
N LYS A 162 -0.03 20.67 -5.85
CA LYS A 162 1.23 20.65 -6.61
C LYS A 162 1.65 19.26 -7.06
N ASN A 163 0.89 18.20 -6.77
CA ASN A 163 1.22 16.85 -7.22
C ASN A 163 1.28 16.79 -8.76
N ALA A 164 2.49 16.61 -9.30
CA ALA A 164 2.73 16.67 -10.74
C ALA A 164 2.16 15.46 -11.48
N ALA A 165 2.21 14.27 -10.88
CA ALA A 165 1.66 13.05 -11.46
C ALA A 165 0.15 13.17 -11.62
N ALA A 166 -0.57 13.53 -10.55
CA ALA A 166 -2.02 13.72 -10.60
C ALA A 166 -2.44 14.78 -11.61
N LYS A 167 -1.76 15.92 -11.70
CA LYS A 167 -2.05 16.96 -12.73
C LYS A 167 -1.91 16.42 -14.14
N LYS A 168 -0.77 15.76 -14.42
CA LYS A 168 -0.47 15.25 -15.76
C LYS A 168 -1.44 14.15 -16.16
N GLU A 169 -1.63 13.16 -15.30
CA GLU A 169 -2.42 11.96 -15.58
C GLU A 169 -3.92 12.27 -15.66
N SER A 170 -4.45 13.12 -14.78
CA SER A 170 -5.86 13.56 -14.88
C SER A 170 -6.16 14.37 -16.14
N ALA A 171 -5.21 15.20 -16.59
CA ALA A 171 -5.33 15.95 -17.85
C ALA A 171 -5.33 15.00 -19.07
N GLN A 172 -4.44 14.00 -19.09
CA GLN A 172 -4.42 12.97 -20.13
C GLN A 172 -5.73 12.17 -20.20
N MET A 173 -6.40 12.01 -19.06
CA MET A 173 -7.69 11.35 -18.94
C MET A 173 -8.90 12.29 -19.11
N ASN A 174 -8.70 13.55 -19.51
CA ASN A 174 -9.77 14.56 -19.66
C ASN A 174 -10.72 14.62 -18.45
N CYS A 175 -10.21 14.49 -17.22
CA CYS A 175 -11.05 14.45 -16.01
C CYS A 175 -11.77 15.77 -15.69
N GLY A 176 -11.44 16.85 -16.40
CA GLY A 176 -12.05 18.18 -16.25
C GLY A 176 -13.06 18.56 -17.34
N GLN A 177 -13.51 17.58 -18.14
CA GLN A 177 -14.52 17.76 -19.20
C GLN A 177 -15.82 17.04 -18.87
#